data_AF-A0AAQ4R067-F1
#
_entry.id   AF-A0AAQ4R067-F1
#
_cell.length_a   1.000
_cell.length_b   1.000
_cell.length_c   1.000
_cell.angle_alpha   90.00
_cell.angle_beta   90.00
_cell.angle_gamma   90.00
#
_symmetry.space_group_name_H-M   'P 1'
#
loop_
_entity.id
_entity.type
_entity.pdbx_description
1 polymer ?
#
loop_
_entity_poly.entity_id
_entity_poly.type
_entity_poly.pdbx_seq_one_letter_code
_entity_poly.pdbx_strand_id
1 'polypeptide(L)'
;MRMKDITNCDSGRNSVGESSDHRVQQPQDERKAVQRRTFTRWMNVFLQRRDPPEEVLDLFADFQDGRILMALLEELSGCKLVFPPHPLSTPMCDCSISLLA
;
A
#
# COMPACT_ATOMS: atom_id res chain seq x y z
N MET A 1 -24.88 -14.79 6.10
CA MET A 1 -23.62 -14.03 6.05
C MET A 1 -23.06 -14.20 4.64
N ARG A 2 -23.20 -13.19 3.76
CA ARG A 2 -22.74 -13.29 2.36
C ARG A 2 -21.22 -13.05 2.33
N MET A 3 -20.45 -14.09 2.03
CA MET A 3 -19.08 -13.93 1.56
C MET A 3 -19.13 -13.03 0.34
N LYS A 4 -18.36 -11.94 0.34
CA LYS A 4 -18.10 -11.15 -0.86
C LYS A 4 -16.96 -11.84 -1.59
N ASP A 5 -17.25 -12.35 -2.78
CA ASP A 5 -16.29 -12.94 -3.69
C ASP A 5 -15.13 -11.98 -3.94
N ILE A 6 -13.92 -12.44 -3.65
CA ILE A 6 -12.69 -11.80 -4.10
C ILE A 6 -12.59 -12.13 -5.59
N THR A 7 -13.18 -11.29 -6.43
CA THR A 7 -12.98 -11.34 -7.87
C THR A 7 -11.51 -11.08 -8.15
N ASN A 8 -10.78 -12.15 -8.47
CA ASN A 8 -9.47 -12.07 -9.10
C ASN A 8 -9.66 -11.61 -10.55
N CYS A 9 -9.53 -10.31 -10.80
CA CYS A 9 -9.57 -9.75 -12.15
C CYS A 9 -8.13 -9.45 -12.60
N ASP A 10 -7.42 -10.47 -13.07
CA ASP A 10 -6.19 -10.28 -13.84
C ASP A 10 -6.58 -9.88 -15.27
N SER A 11 -6.81 -8.59 -15.48
CA SER A 11 -7.03 -8.05 -16.82
C SER A 11 -5.66 -7.64 -17.39
N GLY A 12 -5.07 -8.56 -18.12
CA GLY A 12 -3.90 -8.30 -18.95
C GLY A 12 -4.11 -7.08 -19.85
N ARG A 13 -3.08 -6.24 -19.94
CA ARG A 13 -2.97 -5.22 -20.98
C ARG A 13 -1.59 -5.35 -21.63
N ASN A 14 -1.58 -5.99 -22.79
CA ASN A 14 -0.44 -6.02 -23.72
C ASN A 14 -0.38 -4.68 -24.46
N SER A 15 0.79 -4.05 -24.48
CA SER A 15 1.16 -3.07 -25.49
C SER A 15 2.39 -3.60 -26.22
N VAL A 16 2.16 -4.06 -27.45
CA VAL A 16 3.16 -4.53 -28.41
C VAL A 16 4.03 -3.36 -28.85
N GLY A 17 5.35 -3.55 -28.78
CA GLY A 17 6.37 -2.73 -29.43
C GLY A 17 7.58 -3.61 -29.70
N GLU A 18 7.80 -3.93 -30.97
CA GLU A 18 8.87 -4.79 -31.47
C GLU A 18 10.26 -4.16 -31.31
N SER A 19 11.27 -4.94 -30.89
CA SER A 19 12.61 -5.04 -31.51
C SER A 19 13.65 -5.63 -30.53
N SER A 20 14.07 -6.87 -30.83
CA SER A 20 15.40 -7.48 -30.62
C SER A 20 16.23 -7.11 -29.38
N ASP A 21 16.18 -7.96 -28.34
CA ASP A 21 17.34 -8.67 -27.71
C ASP A 21 16.84 -9.47 -26.48
N HIS A 22 16.44 -10.73 -26.70
CA HIS A 22 15.84 -11.61 -25.68
C HIS A 22 16.85 -12.62 -25.11
N ARG A 23 18.00 -12.18 -24.60
CA ARG A 23 18.87 -13.06 -23.80
C ARG A 23 19.15 -12.48 -22.42
N VAL A 24 18.35 -12.96 -21.46
CA VAL A 24 18.64 -13.01 -20.01
C VAL A 24 18.46 -11.70 -19.21
N GLN A 25 17.32 -11.01 -19.37
CA GLN A 25 16.81 -10.06 -18.36
C GLN A 25 15.35 -10.30 -17.93
N GLN A 26 14.61 -11.15 -18.64
CA GLN A 26 13.20 -11.51 -18.34
C GLN A 26 12.92 -12.00 -16.90
N PRO A 27 13.75 -12.83 -16.26
CA PRO A 27 13.42 -13.36 -14.94
C PRO A 27 13.36 -12.28 -13.86
N GLN A 28 14.15 -11.19 -13.99
CA GLN A 28 14.23 -10.20 -12.93
C GLN A 28 13.07 -9.21 -12.98
N ASP A 29 12.69 -8.75 -14.17
CA ASP A 29 11.61 -7.77 -14.30
C ASP A 29 10.24 -8.41 -14.04
N GLU A 30 10.07 -9.69 -14.39
CA GLU A 30 8.90 -10.47 -13.99
C GLU A 30 8.84 -10.64 -12.46
N ARG A 31 9.97 -10.99 -11.81
CA ARG A 31 10.04 -11.09 -10.34
C ARG A 31 9.71 -9.76 -9.66
N LYS A 32 10.24 -8.65 -10.17
CA LYS A 32 9.93 -7.29 -9.67
C LYS A 32 8.46 -6.96 -9.87
N ALA A 33 7.86 -7.32 -11.00
CA ALA A 33 6.44 -7.10 -11.27
C ALA A 33 5.54 -7.91 -10.33
N VAL A 34 5.88 -9.18 -10.07
CA VAL A 34 5.16 -10.04 -9.12
C VAL A 34 5.28 -9.49 -7.70
N GLN A 35 6.47 -9.08 -7.28
CA GLN A 35 6.68 -8.45 -5.97
C GLN A 35 5.85 -7.17 -5.84
N ARG A 36 5.87 -6.30 -6.87
CA ARG A 36 5.08 -5.07 -6.91
C ARG A 36 3.60 -5.36 -6.75
N ARG A 37 3.04 -6.27 -7.57
CA ARG A 37 1.62 -6.66 -7.51
C ARG A 37 1.25 -7.22 -6.15
N THR A 38 2.10 -8.07 -5.58
CA THR A 38 1.86 -8.69 -4.27
C THR A 38 1.84 -7.63 -3.18
N PHE A 39 2.81 -6.72 -3.19
CA PHE A 39 2.90 -5.64 -2.21
C PHE A 39 1.74 -4.66 -2.33
N THR A 40 1.41 -4.20 -3.54
CA THR A 40 0.26 -3.33 -3.80
C THR A 40 -1.05 -3.98 -3.33
N ARG A 41 -1.26 -5.27 -3.62
CA ARG A 41 -2.46 -5.98 -3.16
C ARG A 41 -2.52 -6.10 -1.65
N TRP A 42 -1.40 -6.43 -1.02
CA TRP A 42 -1.30 -6.52 0.43
C TRP A 42 -1.65 -5.19 1.09
N MET A 43 -1.10 -4.09 0.58
CA MET A 43 -1.43 -2.75 1.04
C MET A 43 -2.90 -2.39 0.91
N ASN A 44 -3.51 -2.68 -0.24
CA ASN A 44 -4.92 -2.37 -0.47
C ASN A 44 -5.84 -3.12 0.51
N VAL A 45 -5.45 -4.31 1.03
CA VAL A 45 -6.20 -5.02 2.07
C VAL A 45 -6.26 -4.24 3.40
N PHE A 46 -5.22 -3.47 3.72
CA PHE A 46 -5.17 -2.63 4.92
C PHE A 46 -5.84 -1.28 4.67
N LEU A 47 -5.51 -0.62 3.56
CA LEU A 47 -6.02 0.73 3.26
C LEU A 47 -7.53 0.76 2.99
N GLN A 48 -8.12 -0.33 2.49
CA GLN A 48 -9.57 -0.46 2.34
C GLN A 48 -10.34 -0.51 3.66
N ARG A 49 -9.66 -0.77 4.79
CA ARG A 49 -10.28 -0.79 6.13
C ARG A 49 -10.39 0.60 6.73
N ARG A 50 -9.68 1.58 6.16
CA ARG A 50 -9.72 2.97 6.60
C ARG A 50 -11.05 3.64 6.24
N ASP A 51 -11.32 4.73 6.93
CA ASP A 51 -12.42 5.64 6.64
C ASP A 51 -11.86 7.07 6.51
N PRO A 52 -11.80 7.66 5.29
CA PRO A 52 -12.24 7.07 4.02
C PRO A 52 -11.30 5.96 3.52
N PRO A 53 -11.79 5.00 2.69
CA PRO A 53 -10.96 3.98 2.09
C PRO A 53 -9.93 4.57 1.12
N GLU A 54 -8.70 4.07 1.18
CA GLU A 54 -7.63 4.40 0.23
C GLU A 54 -7.24 3.19 -0.61
N GLU A 55 -6.76 3.44 -1.84
CA GLU A 55 -6.27 2.42 -2.77
C GLU A 55 -4.98 2.90 -3.44
N VAL A 56 -4.01 1.98 -3.55
CA VAL A 56 -2.78 2.16 -4.31
C VAL A 56 -2.97 1.59 -5.71
N LEU A 57 -2.83 2.45 -6.72
CA LEU A 57 -2.90 2.11 -8.15
C LEU A 57 -1.50 2.00 -8.76
N ASP A 58 -0.61 2.92 -8.41
CA ASP A 58 0.81 2.86 -8.77
C ASP A 58 1.69 3.10 -7.55
N LEU A 59 2.31 2.01 -7.09
CA LEU A 59 3.16 1.99 -5.90
C LEU A 59 4.19 3.13 -5.86
N PHE A 60 4.78 3.50 -7.00
CA PHE A 60 5.81 4.55 -7.01
C PHE A 60 5.22 5.96 -7.07
N ALA A 61 4.08 6.15 -7.74
CA ALA A 61 3.44 7.46 -7.79
C ALA A 61 2.77 7.79 -6.44
N ASP A 62 2.03 6.83 -5.92
CA ASP A 62 1.16 6.98 -4.77
C ASP A 62 1.92 7.08 -3.43
N PHE A 63 3.18 6.65 -3.39
CA PHE A 63 4.03 6.76 -2.20
C PHE A 63 4.88 8.04 -2.14
N GLN A 64 4.98 8.80 -3.22
CA GLN A 64 5.92 9.93 -3.29
C GLN A 64 5.61 11.03 -2.29
N ASP A 65 4.32 11.27 -2.03
CA ASP A 65 3.88 12.31 -1.10
C ASP A 65 3.90 11.85 0.37
N GLY A 66 4.14 10.55 0.61
CA GLY A 66 4.18 9.93 1.93
C GLY A 66 2.83 9.71 2.60
N ARG A 67 1.69 10.13 2.01
CA ARG A 67 0.37 10.01 2.66
C ARG A 67 -0.03 8.57 2.86
N ILE A 68 0.09 7.77 1.80
CA ILE A 68 -0.23 6.35 1.80
C ILE A 68 0.71 5.56 2.72
N LEU A 69 1.97 5.96 2.81
CA LEU A 69 2.91 5.37 3.76
C LEU A 69 2.46 5.62 5.20
N MET A 70 2.08 6.87 5.53
CA MET A 70 1.58 7.21 6.86
C MET A 70 0.30 6.42 7.18
N ALA A 71 -0.65 6.36 6.24
CA ALA A 71 -1.89 5.60 6.40
C ALA A 71 -1.64 4.11 6.65
N LEU A 72 -0.70 3.51 5.92
CA LEU A 72 -0.31 2.12 6.12
C LEU A 72 0.33 1.91 7.50
N LEU A 73 1.22 2.82 7.93
CA LEU A 73 1.85 2.72 9.25
C LEU A 73 0.84 2.87 10.40
N GLU A 74 -0.15 3.75 10.25
CA GLU A 74 -1.25 3.90 11.21
C GLU A 74 -2.03 2.59 11.37
N GLU A 75 -2.42 1.97 10.25
CA GLU A 75 -3.21 0.73 10.24
C GLU A 75 -2.40 -0.46 10.79
N LEU A 76 -1.10 -0.54 10.46
CA LEU A 76 -0.24 -1.62 10.95
C LEU A 76 0.13 -1.47 12.44
N SER A 77 0.32 -0.23 12.91
CA SER A 77 0.64 0.04 14.31
C SER A 77 -0.59 0.07 15.22
N GLY A 78 -1.78 0.31 14.66
CA GLY A 78 -2.99 0.59 15.42
C GLY A 78 -2.96 1.95 16.13
N CYS A 79 -1.99 2.81 15.83
CA CYS A 79 -1.83 4.14 16.41
C CYS A 79 -2.09 5.22 15.37
N LYS A 80 -2.77 6.30 15.74
CA LYS A 80 -2.92 7.47 14.87
C LYS A 80 -1.59 8.23 14.82
N LEU A 81 -1.02 8.34 13.62
CA LEU A 81 0.17 9.10 13.33
C LEU A 81 -0.27 10.49 12.87
N VAL A 82 -0.47 11.37 13.84
CA VAL A 82 -0.71 12.78 13.55
C VAL A 82 0.58 13.36 12.98
N PHE A 83 0.63 13.54 11.66
CA PHE A 83 1.65 14.41 11.07
C PHE A 83 1.32 15.83 11.50
N PRO A 84 2.15 16.51 12.30
CA PRO A 84 1.83 17.84 12.77
C PRO A 84 1.73 18.78 11.57
N PRO A 85 0.55 19.35 11.26
CA PRO A 85 0.51 20.52 10.42
C PRO A 85 1.13 21.63 11.26
N HIS A 86 2.35 22.03 10.93
CA HIS A 86 3.13 23.08 11.59
C HIS A 86 3.93 22.65 12.84
N PRO A 87 5.11 23.26 13.07
CA PRO A 87 6.06 22.88 14.13
C PRO A 87 5.61 23.18 15.57
N LEU A 88 4.31 23.40 15.82
CA LEU A 88 3.79 23.78 17.14
C LEU A 88 2.66 22.87 17.65
N SER A 89 2.42 21.71 17.02
CA SER A 89 1.49 20.71 17.54
C SER A 89 2.26 19.45 17.94
N THR A 90 2.31 19.16 19.23
CA THR A 90 2.88 17.89 19.75
C THR A 90 1.95 16.73 19.37
N PRO A 91 2.48 15.58 18.93
CA PRO A 91 1.66 14.39 18.76
C PRO A 91 1.21 13.90 20.13
N MET A 92 -0.09 14.01 20.44
CA MET A 92 -0.68 13.28 21.56
C MET A 92 -0.83 11.82 21.14
N CYS A 93 0.18 11.03 21.46
CA CYS A 93 0.01 9.60 21.59
C CYS A 93 -0.74 9.36 22.91
N ASP A 94 -2.08 9.30 22.89
CA ASP A 94 -2.84 8.71 24.01
C ASP A 94 -2.66 7.18 24.00
N CYS A 95 -1.41 6.73 24.13
CA CYS A 95 -1.11 5.41 24.64
C CYS A 95 -1.41 5.45 26.13
N SER A 96 -2.71 5.35 26.47
CA SER A 96 -3.13 4.71 27.71
C SER A 96 -2.65 3.26 27.65
N ILE A 97 -1.34 3.04 27.86
CA ILE A 97 -0.86 1.82 28.47
C ILE A 97 -1.58 1.81 29.81
N SER A 98 -2.64 1.02 29.83
CA SER A 98 -3.49 0.81 30.96
C SER A 98 -2.59 0.48 32.14
N LEU A 99 -2.69 1.32 33.16
CA LEU A 99 -2.34 1.01 34.54
C LEU A 99 -2.77 -0.43 34.85
N LEU A 100 -1.81 -1.35 34.98
CA LEU A 100 -2.03 -2.62 35.64
C LEU A 100 -0.74 -3.05 36.36
N ALA A 101 -0.86 -3.05 37.69
CA ALA A 101 0.04 -3.57 38.72
C ALA A 101 1.33 -2.79 39.02
#